data_AF-A0AAV2BF06-F1
#
_entry.id   AF-A0AAV2BF06-F1
#
_cell.length_a   1.000
_cell.length_b   1.000
_cell.length_c   1.000
_cell.angle_alpha   90.00
_cell.angle_beta   90.00
_cell.angle_gamma   90.00
#
_symmetry.space_group_name_H-M   'P 1'
#
loop_
_entity.id
_entity.type
_entity.pdbx_description
1 polymer ?
#
loop_
_entity_poly.entity_id
_entity_poly.type
_entity_poly.pdbx_seq_one_letter_code
_entity_poly.pdbx_strand_id
1 'polypeptide(L)'
;MDSPVKTIVFVIAYLIFVKQLGPALMKNRKPLDLRFLMIVYNFSQVAISSWIFINLAMLGWFTKYSWRCEPIDFSNNRDAVRIAEVCWICFLIKFYEFI
;
A
#
# COMPACT_ATOMS: atom_id res chain seq x y z
N MET A 1 9.01 12.07 4.28
CA MET A 1 8.33 11.38 5.40
C MET A 1 8.74 12.11 6.66
N ASP A 2 7.99 13.14 7.07
CA ASP A 2 8.53 14.09 8.05
C ASP A 2 8.12 13.73 9.48
N SER A 3 6.97 13.05 9.64
CA SER A 3 6.47 12.60 10.94
C SER A 3 5.48 11.44 10.78
N PRO A 4 5.51 10.44 11.67
CA PRO A 4 4.53 9.35 11.67
C PRO A 4 3.14 9.78 12.14
N VAL A 5 3.00 10.98 12.74
CA VAL A 5 1.74 11.46 13.32
C VAL A 5 0.62 11.47 12.29
N LYS A 6 0.89 11.89 11.05
CA LYS A 6 -0.12 11.91 9.98
C LYS A 6 -0.67 10.52 9.70
N THR A 7 0.21 9.52 9.59
CA THR A 7 -0.16 8.13 9.38
C THR A 7 -0.99 7.58 10.53
N ILE A 8 -0.57 7.84 11.78
CA ILE A 8 -1.30 7.38 12.97
C ILE A 8 -2.72 7.97 12.98
N VAL A 9 -2.86 9.26 12.71
CA VAL A 9 -4.17 9.93 12.64
C VAL A 9 -5.05 9.30 11.56
N PHE A 10 -4.54 9.05 10.36
CA PHE A 10 -5.30 8.38 9.29
C PHE A 10 -5.79 6.99 9.70
N VAL A 11 -4.93 6.18 10.31
CA VAL A 11 -5.29 4.83 10.77
C VAL A 11 -6.35 4.87 11.87
N ILE A 12 -6.19 5.75 12.86
CA ILE A 12 -7.17 5.90 13.95
C ILE A 12 -8.52 6.37 13.39
N ALA A 13 -8.52 7.36 12.50
CA ALA A 13 -9.73 7.86 11.86
C ALA A 13 -10.45 6.76 11.06
N TYR A 14 -9.69 5.98 10.28
CA TYR A 14 -10.22 4.81 9.57
C TYR A 14 -10.85 3.81 10.56
N LEU A 15 -10.15 3.42 11.62
CA LEU A 15 -10.66 2.46 12.61
C LEU A 15 -11.95 2.92 13.29
N ILE A 16 -12.05 4.21 13.66
CA ILE A 16 -13.28 4.79 14.23
C ILE A 16 -14.41 4.72 13.19
N PHE A 17 -14.10 5.02 11.92
CA PHE A 17 -15.07 4.96 10.84
C PHE A 17 -15.60 3.54 10.62
N VAL A 18 -14.74 2.54 10.38
CA VAL A 18 -15.21 1.17 10.09
C VAL A 18 -15.80 0.45 11.31
N LYS A 19 -15.33 0.72 12.54
CA LYS A 19 -15.83 0.00 13.73
C LYS A 19 -17.05 0.63 14.39
N GLN A 20 -17.22 1.96 14.30
CA GLN A 20 -18.27 2.67 15.04
C GLN A 20 -19.21 3.43 14.11
N LEU A 21 -18.69 4.42 13.37
CA LEU A 21 -19.54 5.34 12.58
C LEU A 21 -20.23 4.64 11.41
N GLY A 22 -19.49 3.88 10.60
CA GLY A 22 -19.99 3.15 9.44
C GLY A 22 -21.14 2.20 9.80
N PRO A 23 -20.95 1.29 10.77
CA PRO A 23 -22.03 0.42 11.24
C PRO A 23 -23.23 1.18 11.80
N ALA A 24 -23.01 2.26 12.56
CA ALA A 24 -24.09 3.09 13.09
C ALA A 24 -24.90 3.77 11.97
N LEU A 25 -24.24 4.30 10.93
CA LEU A 25 -24.87 4.93 9.78
C LEU A 25 -25.61 3.92 8.87
N MET A 26 -25.13 2.68 8.82
CA MET A 26 -25.70 1.62 7.98
C MET A 26 -26.80 0.80 8.70
N LYS A 27 -27.00 0.98 10.01
CA LYS A 27 -27.92 0.18 10.85
C LYS A 27 -29.34 0.02 10.27
N ASN A 28 -29.88 1.08 9.66
CA ASN A 28 -31.23 1.09 9.08
C ASN A 28 -31.21 1.29 7.55
N ARG A 29 -30.09 1.02 6.89
CA ARG A 29 -29.93 1.17 5.44
C ARG A 29 -29.68 -0.19 4.80
N LYS A 30 -30.19 -0.37 3.57
CA LYS A 30 -29.85 -1.55 2.78
C LYS A 30 -28.37 -1.49 2.35
N PRO A 31 -27.69 -2.64 2.19
CA PRO A 31 -26.33 -2.68 1.67
C PRO A 31 -26.24 -1.98 0.31
N LEU A 32 -25.15 -1.24 0.09
CA LEU A 32 -24.86 -0.61 -1.19
C LEU A 32 -24.38 -1.67 -2.19
N ASP A 33 -24.85 -1.61 -3.43
CA ASP A 33 -24.28 -2.43 -4.50
C ASP A 33 -23.01 -1.77 -5.04
N LEU A 34 -21.87 -2.26 -4.56
CA LEU A 34 -20.54 -1.79 -4.95
C LEU A 34 -19.85 -2.75 -5.91
N ARG A 35 -20.59 -3.66 -6.57
CA ARG A 35 -19.99 -4.74 -7.38
C ARG A 35 -19.03 -4.22 -8.45
N PHE A 36 -19.43 -3.22 -9.23
CA PHE A 36 -18.58 -2.66 -10.28
C PHE A 36 -17.33 -1.97 -9.69
N LEU A 37 -17.51 -1.21 -8.61
CA LEU A 37 -16.41 -0.55 -7.90
C LEU A 37 -15.39 -1.58 -7.38
N MET A 38 -15.86 -2.66 -6.75
CA MET A 38 -15.00 -3.73 -6.24
C MET A 38 -14.25 -4.47 -7.36
N ILE A 39 -14.88 -4.65 -8.53
CA ILE A 39 -14.19 -5.24 -9.69
C ILE A 39 -13.03 -4.34 -10.11
N VAL A 40 -13.28 -3.05 -10.35
CA VAL A 40 -12.24 -2.09 -10.76
C VAL A 40 -11.12 -2.01 -9.72
N TYR A 41 -11.49 -1.95 -8.44
CA TYR A 41 -10.55 -1.92 -7.32
C TYR A 41 -9.63 -3.15 -7.31
N ASN A 42 -10.19 -4.36 -7.34
CA ASN A 42 -9.38 -5.58 -7.31
C ASN A 42 -8.46 -5.69 -8.53
N PHE A 43 -8.93 -5.34 -9.73
CA PHE A 43 -8.08 -5.33 -10.92
C PHE A 43 -6.93 -4.32 -10.80
N SER A 44 -7.21 -3.11 -10.32
CA SER A 44 -6.17 -2.09 -10.08
C SER A 44 -5.14 -2.56 -9.05
N GLN A 45 -5.59 -3.24 -7.99
CA GLN A 45 -4.71 -3.74 -6.93
C GLN A 45 -3.79 -4.86 -7.44
N VAL A 46 -4.30 -5.77 -8.28
CA VAL A 46 -3.47 -6.80 -8.93
C VAL A 46 -2.45 -6.15 -9.85
N ALA A 47 -2.85 -5.18 -10.68
CA ALA A 47 -1.95 -4.49 -11.59
C ALA A 47 -0.80 -3.77 -10.86
N ILE A 48 -1.15 -2.99 -9.82
CA ILE A 48 -0.16 -2.23 -9.03
C ILE A 48 0.76 -3.18 -8.25
N SER A 49 0.20 -4.20 -7.58
CA SER A 49 0.98 -5.19 -6.83
C SER A 49 1.95 -5.95 -7.73
N SER A 50 1.50 -6.33 -8.94
CA SER A 50 2.35 -6.98 -9.94
C SER A 50 3.49 -6.07 -10.39
N TRP A 51 3.20 -4.78 -10.62
CA TRP A 51 4.21 -3.79 -10.97
C TRP A 51 5.26 -3.62 -9.86
N ILE A 52 4.83 -3.50 -8.60
CA ILE A 52 5.75 -3.40 -7.44
C ILE A 52 6.62 -4.65 -7.36
N PHE A 53 6.01 -5.84 -7.46
CA PHE A 53 6.72 -7.11 -7.41
C PHE A 53 7.80 -7.20 -8.49
N ILE A 54 7.46 -6.92 -9.75
CA ILE A 54 8.40 -6.96 -10.87
C ILE A 54 9.56 -5.99 -10.65
N ASN A 55 9.30 -4.76 -10.19
CA ASN A 55 10.35 -3.78 -9.94
C ASN A 55 11.30 -4.25 -8.83
N LEU A 56 10.79 -4.69 -7.67
CA LEU A 56 11.64 -5.14 -6.55
C LEU A 56 12.40 -6.43 -6.89
N ALA A 57 11.76 -7.34 -7.63
CA ALA A 57 12.36 -8.56 -8.11
C ALA A 57 13.55 -8.27 -9.05
N MET A 58 13.36 -7.42 -10.06
CA MET A 58 14.39 -7.15 -11.07
C MET A 58 15.49 -6.21 -10.56
N LEU A 59 15.17 -5.26 -9.68
CA LEU A 59 16.15 -4.29 -9.15
C LEU A 59 17.07 -4.90 -8.08
N GLY A 60 16.60 -5.91 -7.36
CA GLY A 60 17.34 -6.52 -6.25
C GLY A 60 17.28 -8.04 -6.24
N TRP A 61 16.15 -8.60 -5.80
CA TRP A 61 16.05 -10.00 -5.34
C TRP A 61 16.40 -11.09 -6.38
N PHE A 62 16.16 -10.86 -7.67
CA PHE A 62 16.51 -11.81 -8.74
C PHE A 62 17.79 -11.45 -9.49
N THR A 63 18.48 -10.38 -9.13
CA THR A 63 19.65 -9.90 -9.88
C THR A 63 20.86 -9.64 -9.00
N LYS A 64 20.74 -8.74 -8.03
CA LYS A 64 21.87 -8.18 -7.26
C LYS A 64 21.92 -8.64 -5.82
N TYR A 65 20.76 -8.94 -5.24
CA TYR A 65 20.64 -9.22 -3.81
C TYR A 65 20.88 -10.69 -3.50
N SER A 66 21.48 -10.92 -2.34
CA SER A 66 21.52 -12.23 -1.72
C SER A 66 20.17 -12.51 -1.05
N TRP A 67 19.67 -13.74 -1.19
CA TRP A 67 18.49 -14.23 -0.44
C TRP A 67 18.76 -14.42 1.07
N ARG A 68 19.85 -13.88 1.58
CA ARG A 68 20.26 -13.91 2.99
C ARG A 68 20.18 -12.50 3.57
N CYS A 69 21.16 -12.10 4.36
CA CYS A 69 21.28 -10.74 4.86
C CYS A 69 21.76 -9.83 3.71
N GLU A 70 20.85 -9.01 3.19
CA GLU A 70 21.17 -7.93 2.25
C GLU A 70 21.15 -6.59 3.03
N PRO A 71 22.26 -5.84 3.06
CA PRO A 71 22.30 -4.54 3.71
C PRO A 71 21.53 -3.49 2.91
N ILE A 72 21.02 -2.47 3.60
CA ILE A 72 20.36 -1.34 2.94
C ILE A 72 21.45 -0.43 2.33
N ASP A 73 21.35 -0.17 1.03
CA ASP A 73 22.18 0.81 0.34
C ASP A 73 21.60 2.23 0.53
N PHE A 74 22.32 3.07 1.27
CA PHE A 74 21.97 4.48 1.51
C PHE A 74 22.61 5.45 0.52
N SER A 75 23.32 4.95 -0.50
CA SER A 75 23.93 5.78 -1.53
C SER A 75 22.88 6.40 -2.47
N ASN A 76 23.26 7.47 -3.16
CA ASN A 76 22.39 8.13 -4.13
C ASN A 76 22.47 7.49 -5.54
N ASN A 77 22.75 6.19 -5.59
CA ASN A 77 22.79 5.42 -6.83
C ASN A 77 21.37 5.28 -7.42
N ARG A 78 21.27 5.23 -8.75
CA ARG A 78 19.96 5.17 -9.44
C ARG A 78 19.11 3.99 -8.96
N ASP A 79 19.72 2.83 -8.75
CA ASP A 79 19.00 1.63 -8.32
C ASP A 79 18.54 1.72 -6.86
N ALA A 80 19.40 2.21 -5.96
CA ALA A 80 19.08 2.40 -4.55
C ALA A 80 17.92 3.38 -4.36
N VAL A 81 17.98 4.53 -5.06
CA VAL A 81 16.89 5.52 -5.09
C VAL A 81 15.62 4.92 -5.68
N ARG A 82 15.72 4.15 -6.77
CA ARG A 82 14.55 3.51 -7.38
C ARG A 82 13.89 2.48 -6.47
N ILE A 83 14.67 1.69 -5.74
CA ILE A 83 14.14 0.75 -4.73
C ILE A 83 13.42 1.53 -3.62
N ALA A 84 14.01 2.63 -3.13
CA ALA A 84 13.37 3.48 -2.13
C ALA A 84 12.05 4.10 -2.62
N GLU A 85 11.98 4.55 -3.87
CA GLU A 85 10.75 5.02 -4.52
C GLU A 85 9.67 3.93 -4.57
N VAL A 86 10.03 2.71 -4.97
CA VAL A 86 9.09 1.59 -5.04
C VAL A 86 8.61 1.18 -3.65
N CYS A 87 9.48 1.20 -2.64
CA CYS A 87 9.12 1.00 -1.24
C CYS A 87 8.16 2.09 -0.74
N TRP A 88 8.39 3.34 -1.13
CA TRP A 88 7.49 4.46 -0.82
C TRP A 88 6.11 4.28 -1.46
N ILE A 89 6.05 3.85 -2.73
CA ILE A 89 4.79 3.52 -3.40
C ILE A 89 4.09 2.36 -2.66
N CYS A 90 4.81 1.31 -2.28
CA CYS A 90 4.25 0.20 -1.50
C CYS A 90 3.61 0.68 -0.19
N PHE A 91 4.26 1.62 0.52
CA PHE A 91 3.69 2.27 1.70
C PHE A 91 2.40 3.04 1.39
N LEU A 92 2.34 3.78 0.28
CA LEU A 92 1.13 4.50 -0.13
C LEU A 92 -0.03 3.54 -0.47
N ILE A 93 0.27 2.40 -1.11
CA ILE A 93 -0.74 1.39 -1.45
C ILE A 93 -1.40 0.79 -0.20
N LYS A 94 -0.71 0.77 0.96
CA LYS A 94 -1.34 0.34 2.22
C LYS A 94 -2.51 1.23 2.66
N PHE A 95 -2.53 2.51 2.28
CA PHE A 95 -3.69 3.38 2.51
C PHE A 95 -4.76 3.21 1.45
N TYR A 96 -4.36 2.89 0.21
CA TYR A 96 -5.32 2.54 -0.84
C TYR A 96 -6.13 1.29 -0.48
N GLU A 97 -5.50 0.33 0.22
CA GLU A 97 -6.14 -0.89 0.73
C GLU A 97 -7.21 -0.65 1.83
N PHE A 98 -7.47 0.60 2.26
CA PHE A 98 -8.53 0.92 3.22
C PHE A 98 -9.93 0.97 2.60
N ILE A 99 -10.04 0.88 1.27
CA ILE A 99 -11.31 0.81 0.53
C ILE A 99 -11.83 -0.62 0.55
#